data_AF-A0A0R1L9S4-F1
#
_entry.id   AF-A0A0R1L9S4-F1
#
_cell.length_a   1.000
_cell.length_b   1.000
_cell.length_c   1.000
_cell.angle_alpha   90.00
_cell.angle_beta   90.00
_cell.angle_gamma   90.00
#
_symmetry.space_group_name_H-M   'P 1'
#
loop_
_entity.id
_entity.type
_entity.pdbx_description
1 polymer ?
#
loop_
_entity_poly.entity_id
_entity_poly.type
_entity_poly.pdbx_seq_one_letter_code
_entity_poly.pdbx_strand_id
1 'polypeptide(L)'
;MGIVAFIGVSTLFLVNAHGDSAVNNYIYQNNLQPANVTKSIWSGFPTNKYTTGKPDGVVVHETGNPNSTIYGEIAYMKKNYQNAFVHSYVDASRVINIANTDYLAWGCGFPGNGRFLQFEQVEVHSKSAFAKEVNNAANYTAELLHQYNLPLNNAVNDGKGTVWSHKAVAHYLGGSDHVDPDGYYAKSGQTYFGQAYTMNDFYALVKHYYGGDNNTTSGSSDSQSSSGLNANSITQPATVKYNRGQGNETAVLNQSFAKYRLYNHVKGSGYSTFSYSWAYTPAYTGKKVYVDSRAVKKPSKSTWYRIRFSKASNAQKYWVYSKALNFNPVTFADTKNAITIQKGQYALRNHVYNTATLSQITGYSKDVLNKTVRANKKAVKSYSNGSTVWYRFKLNNQNIWVCEQALK
;
A
#
# COMPACT_ATOMS: atom_id res chain seq x y z
N MET A 1 -0.28 58.02 -9.48
CA MET A 1 -1.24 56.91 -9.56
C MET A 1 -0.48 55.60 -9.43
N GLY A 2 -0.94 54.72 -8.53
CA GLY A 2 -0.65 53.28 -8.57
C GLY A 2 0.64 52.81 -7.92
N ILE A 3 0.55 52.29 -6.70
CA ILE A 3 1.01 50.94 -6.36
C ILE A 3 0.02 50.38 -5.33
N VAL A 4 -0.84 49.45 -5.77
CA VAL A 4 -1.61 48.58 -4.88
C VAL A 4 -1.09 47.17 -5.13
N ALA A 5 -0.48 46.60 -4.09
CA ALA A 5 -0.17 45.19 -4.00
C ALA A 5 -1.18 44.56 -3.05
N PHE A 6 -1.94 43.53 -3.48
CA PHE A 6 -2.45 42.51 -2.57
C PHE A 6 -2.73 41.17 -3.28
N ILE A 7 -1.85 40.21 -2.97
CA ILE A 7 -2.11 38.82 -2.55
C ILE A 7 -3.24 38.05 -3.28
N GLY A 8 -2.84 37.23 -4.25
CA GLY A 8 -3.62 36.07 -4.69
C GLY A 8 -3.34 34.86 -3.80
N VAL A 9 -4.31 34.48 -2.96
CA VAL A 9 -4.30 33.21 -2.25
C VAL A 9 -4.68 32.11 -3.25
N SER A 10 -3.75 31.23 -3.59
CA SER A 10 -4.05 30.00 -4.32
C SER A 10 -4.17 28.85 -3.34
N THR A 11 -5.40 28.40 -3.13
CA THR A 11 -5.72 27.14 -2.45
C THR A 11 -5.33 25.98 -3.37
N LEU A 12 -4.11 25.47 -3.21
CA LEU A 12 -3.68 24.23 -3.85
C LEU A 12 -4.37 23.03 -3.17
N PHE A 13 -5.36 22.47 -3.86
CA PHE A 13 -5.81 21.09 -3.63
C PHE A 13 -4.65 20.14 -3.96
N LEU A 14 -4.01 19.60 -2.92
CA LEU A 14 -3.00 18.55 -3.03
C LEU A 14 -3.70 17.21 -3.32
N VAL A 15 -3.89 16.90 -4.60
CA VAL A 15 -4.10 15.51 -5.05
C VAL A 15 -2.78 14.76 -4.94
N ASN A 16 -2.61 14.02 -3.83
CA ASN A 16 -1.46 13.13 -3.65
C ASN A 16 -1.63 11.87 -4.50
N ALA A 17 -0.77 11.70 -5.51
CA ALA A 17 -0.61 10.44 -6.20
C ALA A 17 -0.03 9.36 -5.25
N HIS A 18 -0.81 8.30 -5.02
CA HIS A 18 -0.50 7.17 -4.14
C HIS A 18 0.71 6.36 -4.65
N GLY A 19 1.89 6.62 -4.07
CA GLY A 19 3.00 5.66 -4.10
C GLY A 19 2.82 4.61 -3.00
N ASP A 20 3.07 3.33 -3.30
CA ASP A 20 2.81 2.13 -2.48
C ASP A 20 2.59 2.38 -0.97
N SER A 21 1.47 1.89 -0.44
CA SER A 21 1.13 1.92 0.98
C SER A 21 2.14 1.19 1.86
N ALA A 22 2.66 1.85 2.90
CA ALA A 22 3.50 1.21 3.92
C ALA A 22 2.75 0.12 4.70
N VAL A 23 1.44 0.29 4.91
CA VAL A 23 0.58 -0.69 5.60
C VAL A 23 0.44 -1.96 4.76
N ASN A 24 0.02 -1.85 3.49
CA ASN A 24 -0.14 -3.02 2.62
C ASN A 24 1.20 -3.75 2.44
N ASN A 25 2.31 -3.01 2.30
CA ASN A 25 3.63 -3.62 2.25
C ASN A 25 3.95 -4.44 3.50
N TYR A 26 3.62 -3.93 4.69
CA TYR A 26 3.82 -4.66 5.94
C TYR A 26 2.94 -5.92 5.99
N ILE A 27 1.68 -5.83 5.57
CA ILE A 27 0.75 -6.96 5.47
C ILE A 27 1.35 -8.07 4.60
N TYR A 28 1.79 -7.73 3.37
CA TYR A 28 2.38 -8.69 2.45
C TYR A 28 3.70 -9.28 2.94
N GLN A 29 4.57 -8.46 3.57
CA GLN A 29 5.87 -8.92 4.04
C GLN A 29 5.78 -9.86 5.24
N ASN A 30 4.78 -9.65 6.10
CA ASN A 30 4.54 -10.50 7.27
C ASN A 30 3.55 -11.63 6.96
N ASN A 31 3.09 -11.74 5.71
CA ASN A 31 2.15 -12.75 5.24
C ASN A 31 0.92 -12.87 6.17
N LEU A 32 0.37 -11.72 6.58
CA LEU A 32 -0.74 -11.69 7.53
C LEU A 32 -1.95 -12.39 6.92
N GLN A 33 -2.47 -13.39 7.64
CA GLN A 33 -3.67 -14.10 7.23
C GLN A 33 -4.92 -13.29 7.62
N PRO A 34 -6.00 -13.28 6.84
CA PRO A 34 -7.25 -12.70 7.31
C PRO A 34 -7.86 -13.55 8.44
N ALA A 35 -8.67 -12.92 9.29
CA ALA A 35 -9.52 -13.63 10.24
C ALA A 35 -10.73 -14.24 9.51
N ASN A 36 -11.19 -15.39 10.00
CA ASN A 36 -12.43 -16.00 9.49
C ASN A 36 -13.64 -15.13 9.85
N VAL A 37 -14.62 -15.11 8.95
CA VAL A 37 -15.92 -14.48 9.22
C VAL A 37 -16.74 -15.38 10.12
N THR A 38 -17.19 -14.82 11.24
CA THR A 38 -18.16 -15.46 12.14
C THR A 38 -19.53 -14.85 11.97
N LYS A 39 -20.58 -15.66 12.09
CA LYS A 39 -21.98 -15.20 12.01
C LYS A 39 -22.64 -15.29 13.38
N SER A 40 -23.12 -14.14 13.86
CA SER A 40 -23.87 -13.96 15.10
C SER A 40 -25.11 -13.10 14.82
N ILE A 41 -25.89 -13.54 13.82
CA ILE A 41 -27.05 -12.80 13.32
C ILE A 41 -28.07 -12.61 14.43
N TRP A 42 -28.47 -11.36 14.67
CA TRP A 42 -29.52 -11.04 15.61
C TRP A 42 -30.84 -10.77 14.88
N SER A 43 -31.89 -11.49 15.27
CA SER A 43 -33.21 -11.41 14.64
C SER A 43 -33.98 -10.13 14.96
N GLY A 44 -33.46 -9.26 15.85
CA GLY A 44 -34.09 -7.99 16.21
C GLY A 44 -33.89 -6.88 15.17
N PHE A 45 -32.97 -7.05 14.21
CA PHE A 45 -32.78 -6.07 13.14
C PHE A 45 -33.90 -6.17 12.09
N PRO A 46 -34.33 -5.03 11.52
CA PRO A 46 -35.34 -5.03 10.47
C PRO A 46 -34.81 -5.67 9.18
N THR A 47 -35.66 -6.40 8.48
CA THR A 47 -35.32 -7.10 7.23
C THR A 47 -35.92 -6.38 6.02
N ASN A 48 -35.50 -5.14 5.80
CA ASN A 48 -35.94 -4.33 4.66
C ASN A 48 -35.13 -4.67 3.40
N LYS A 49 -35.80 -4.80 2.25
CA LYS A 49 -35.11 -5.11 0.99
C LYS A 49 -34.34 -3.89 0.47
N TYR A 50 -33.21 -4.15 -0.18
CA TYR A 50 -32.52 -3.16 -0.99
C TYR A 50 -33.44 -2.59 -2.08
N THR A 51 -33.19 -1.36 -2.52
CA THR A 51 -33.99 -0.67 -3.54
C THR A 51 -34.11 -1.46 -4.83
N THR A 52 -33.06 -2.20 -5.21
CA THR A 52 -33.01 -3.05 -6.41
C THR A 52 -33.20 -4.54 -6.10
N GLY A 53 -33.55 -4.88 -4.85
CA GLY A 53 -33.70 -6.25 -4.36
C GLY A 53 -32.39 -6.95 -3.93
N LYS A 54 -31.23 -6.38 -4.24
CA LYS A 54 -29.89 -6.89 -3.86
C LYS A 54 -28.90 -5.73 -3.61
N PRO A 55 -27.78 -5.95 -2.91
CA PRO A 55 -26.79 -4.88 -2.75
C PRO A 55 -26.07 -4.60 -4.07
N ASP A 56 -25.58 -3.37 -4.25
CA ASP A 56 -24.78 -2.94 -5.40
C ASP A 56 -23.37 -2.43 -5.00
N GLY A 57 -22.98 -2.63 -3.73
CA GLY A 57 -21.66 -2.29 -3.22
C GLY A 57 -21.50 -2.51 -1.71
N VAL A 58 -20.34 -2.14 -1.19
CA VAL A 58 -19.93 -2.23 0.21
C VAL A 58 -19.41 -0.86 0.66
N VAL A 59 -19.90 -0.37 1.79
CA VAL A 59 -19.39 0.83 2.47
C VAL A 59 -18.51 0.41 3.63
N VAL A 60 -17.32 1.00 3.66
CA VAL A 60 -16.34 0.89 4.74
C VAL A 60 -16.54 2.05 5.70
N HIS A 61 -16.75 1.72 6.97
CA HIS A 61 -16.89 2.68 8.05
C HIS A 61 -15.77 2.53 9.09
N GLU A 62 -15.75 3.46 10.03
CA GLU A 62 -15.07 3.31 11.31
C GLU A 62 -15.96 3.87 12.45
N THR A 63 -15.83 3.30 13.64
CA THR A 63 -16.77 3.52 14.77
C THR A 63 -16.80 4.94 15.37
N GLY A 64 -15.80 5.76 15.10
CA GLY A 64 -15.58 7.09 15.66
C GLY A 64 -15.24 7.07 17.16
N ASN A 65 -14.98 5.89 17.73
CA ASN A 65 -14.83 5.68 19.16
C ASN A 65 -13.50 4.99 19.49
N PRO A 66 -12.47 5.75 19.91
CA PRO A 66 -11.15 5.20 20.20
C PRO A 66 -11.06 4.41 21.50
N ASN A 67 -12.16 4.16 22.22
CA ASN A 67 -12.15 3.45 23.50
C ASN A 67 -13.06 2.21 23.51
N SER A 68 -13.74 1.91 22.41
CA SER A 68 -14.68 0.80 22.36
C SER A 68 -14.00 -0.53 22.04
N THR A 69 -14.78 -1.59 22.19
CA THR A 69 -14.40 -2.93 21.74
C THR A 69 -15.47 -3.42 20.78
N ILE A 70 -15.14 -4.38 19.93
CA ILE A 70 -16.12 -4.94 18.98
C ILE A 70 -17.41 -5.41 19.65
N TYR A 71 -17.33 -6.01 20.85
CA TYR A 71 -18.52 -6.46 21.57
C TYR A 71 -19.25 -5.30 22.26
N GLY A 72 -18.54 -4.28 22.72
CA GLY A 72 -19.14 -3.05 23.21
C GLY A 72 -19.96 -2.34 22.12
N GLU A 73 -19.38 -2.23 20.92
CA GLU A 73 -20.05 -1.66 19.75
C GLU A 73 -21.27 -2.48 19.34
N ILE A 74 -21.12 -3.82 19.21
CA ILE A 74 -22.25 -4.71 18.89
C ILE A 74 -23.39 -4.59 19.92
N ALA A 75 -23.05 -4.57 21.22
CA ALA A 75 -24.05 -4.45 22.28
C ALA A 75 -24.76 -3.09 22.25
N TYR A 76 -24.00 -2.01 22.08
CA TYR A 76 -24.55 -0.66 21.94
C TYR A 76 -25.45 -0.55 20.71
N MET A 77 -25.00 -1.06 19.56
CA MET A 77 -25.76 -1.03 18.31
C MET A 77 -27.06 -1.83 18.41
N LYS A 78 -27.06 -3.03 19.03
CA LYS A 78 -28.29 -3.80 19.28
C LYS A 78 -29.30 -3.04 20.13
N LYS A 79 -28.83 -2.31 21.15
CA LYS A 79 -29.68 -1.49 22.02
C LYS A 79 -30.24 -0.26 21.29
N ASN A 80 -29.50 0.29 20.31
CA ASN A 80 -29.80 1.56 19.65
C ASN A 80 -30.10 1.41 18.14
N TYR A 81 -30.45 0.20 17.68
CA TYR A 81 -30.51 -0.13 16.24
C TYR A 81 -31.49 0.74 15.45
N GLN A 82 -32.50 1.30 16.13
CA GLN A 82 -33.48 2.20 15.53
C GLN A 82 -32.86 3.49 15.00
N ASN A 83 -31.70 3.89 15.54
CA ASN A 83 -30.94 5.04 15.07
C ASN A 83 -29.99 4.64 13.95
N ALA A 84 -29.20 3.58 14.17
CA ALA A 84 -28.26 3.07 13.18
C ALA A 84 -27.90 1.62 13.48
N PHE A 85 -27.68 0.84 12.41
CA PHE A 85 -27.02 -0.45 12.50
C PHE A 85 -26.29 -0.78 11.20
N VAL A 86 -25.26 -1.62 11.28
CA VAL A 86 -24.49 -2.15 10.14
C VAL A 86 -24.57 -3.68 10.09
N HIS A 87 -24.09 -4.27 8.99
CA HIS A 87 -24.14 -5.72 8.82
C HIS A 87 -23.10 -6.44 9.66
N SER A 88 -21.92 -5.83 9.84
CA SER A 88 -20.76 -6.50 10.43
C SER A 88 -19.83 -5.53 11.14
N TYR A 89 -19.02 -6.07 12.04
CA TYR A 89 -17.88 -5.36 12.63
C TYR A 89 -16.58 -6.10 12.35
N VAL A 90 -15.50 -5.34 12.25
CA VAL A 90 -14.13 -5.81 12.03
C VAL A 90 -13.22 -5.22 13.10
N ASP A 91 -12.34 -6.04 13.65
CA ASP A 91 -11.18 -5.57 14.42
C ASP A 91 -9.91 -6.33 14.00
N ALA A 92 -8.83 -6.13 14.73
CA ALA A 92 -7.55 -6.80 14.48
C ALA A 92 -7.57 -8.34 14.59
N SER A 93 -8.62 -8.94 15.12
CA SER A 93 -8.70 -10.37 15.42
C SER A 93 -9.91 -11.06 14.81
N ARG A 94 -10.97 -10.31 14.49
CA ARG A 94 -12.30 -10.84 14.22
C ARG A 94 -12.97 -10.10 13.07
N VAL A 95 -13.80 -10.84 12.35
CA VAL A 95 -14.89 -10.31 11.51
C VAL A 95 -16.17 -10.97 12.00
N ILE A 96 -17.14 -10.15 12.42
CA ILE A 96 -18.39 -10.63 13.01
C ILE A 96 -19.57 -10.05 12.23
N ASN A 97 -20.24 -10.89 11.46
CA ASN A 97 -21.47 -10.56 10.77
C ASN A 97 -22.67 -10.76 11.73
N ILE A 98 -23.45 -9.70 11.93
CA ILE A 98 -24.49 -9.61 12.96
C ILE A 98 -25.88 -9.29 12.41
N ALA A 99 -25.99 -8.87 11.14
CA ALA A 99 -27.26 -8.67 10.44
C ALA A 99 -27.24 -9.39 9.10
N ASN A 100 -28.41 -9.84 8.63
CA ASN A 100 -28.52 -10.59 7.38
C ASN A 100 -28.18 -9.68 6.18
N THR A 101 -27.18 -10.05 5.39
CA THR A 101 -26.68 -9.30 4.22
C THR A 101 -27.61 -9.32 3.00
N ASP A 102 -28.70 -10.09 3.04
CA ASP A 102 -29.75 -10.05 2.01
C ASP A 102 -30.76 -8.90 2.20
N TYR A 103 -30.55 -8.10 3.24
CA TYR A 103 -31.39 -6.96 3.62
C TYR A 103 -30.51 -5.75 3.94
N LEU A 104 -31.05 -4.55 3.74
CA LEU A 104 -30.30 -3.32 3.97
C LEU A 104 -30.01 -3.06 5.44
N ALA A 105 -28.99 -2.23 5.69
CA ALA A 105 -28.66 -1.69 7.00
C ALA A 105 -28.82 -0.16 7.03
N TRP A 106 -28.76 0.43 8.22
CA TRP A 106 -29.04 1.85 8.48
C TRP A 106 -27.81 2.63 8.97
N GLY A 107 -26.66 2.46 8.33
CA GLY A 107 -25.40 3.08 8.77
C GLY A 107 -24.87 4.22 7.89
N CYS A 108 -25.42 4.46 6.70
CA CYS A 108 -24.87 5.46 5.77
C CYS A 108 -25.87 6.45 5.16
N GLY A 109 -27.11 6.47 5.68
CA GLY A 109 -28.19 7.35 5.20
C GLY A 109 -28.74 6.94 3.83
N PHE A 110 -29.93 7.43 3.47
CA PHE A 110 -30.46 7.23 2.10
C PHE A 110 -29.89 8.28 1.13
N PRO A 111 -29.53 7.89 -0.10
CA PRO A 111 -29.87 6.63 -0.76
C PRO A 111 -28.89 5.46 -0.52
N GLY A 112 -27.78 5.68 0.21
CA GLY A 112 -26.76 4.65 0.46
C GLY A 112 -27.29 3.39 1.17
N ASN A 113 -28.16 3.55 2.17
CA ASN A 113 -28.77 2.44 2.90
C ASN A 113 -29.50 1.48 1.97
N GLY A 114 -30.27 1.99 1.00
CA GLY A 114 -30.99 1.17 0.03
C GLY A 114 -30.12 0.39 -0.95
N ARG A 115 -28.80 0.60 -0.92
CA ARG A 115 -27.86 0.17 -1.97
C ARG A 115 -26.76 -0.75 -1.44
N PHE A 116 -26.19 -0.43 -0.28
CA PHE A 116 -24.90 -1.01 0.09
C PHE A 116 -24.96 -1.93 1.30
N LEU A 117 -24.11 -2.95 1.24
CA LEU A 117 -23.58 -3.64 2.42
C LEU A 117 -22.73 -2.66 3.21
N GLN A 118 -22.64 -2.84 4.53
CA GLN A 118 -22.02 -1.87 5.44
C GLN A 118 -21.35 -2.63 6.57
N PHE A 119 -20.09 -2.30 6.86
CA PHE A 119 -19.38 -2.81 8.03
C PHE A 119 -18.59 -1.70 8.72
N GLU A 120 -18.40 -1.87 10.01
CA GLU A 120 -17.65 -0.97 10.89
C GLU A 120 -16.29 -1.54 11.26
N GLN A 121 -15.29 -0.67 11.33
CA GLN A 121 -13.95 -0.98 11.87
C GLN A 121 -13.81 -0.35 13.25
N VAL A 122 -13.39 -1.13 14.23
CA VAL A 122 -13.20 -0.66 15.61
C VAL A 122 -11.82 -0.02 15.73
N GLU A 123 -11.74 1.24 16.16
CA GLU A 123 -10.44 1.92 16.28
C GLU A 123 -9.42 1.14 17.12
N VAL A 124 -8.36 0.60 16.49
CA VAL A 124 -7.30 -0.13 17.20
C VAL A 124 -6.04 0.69 17.50
N HIS A 125 -5.28 0.30 18.53
CA HIS A 125 -4.22 1.12 19.13
C HIS A 125 -2.79 0.59 18.99
N SER A 126 -2.51 -0.21 17.96
CA SER A 126 -1.13 -0.63 17.69
C SER A 126 -0.87 -0.85 16.21
N LYS A 127 0.42 -0.84 15.85
CA LYS A 127 0.89 -1.07 14.49
C LYS A 127 0.45 -2.42 13.92
N SER A 128 0.60 -3.49 14.70
CA SER A 128 0.19 -4.83 14.28
C SER A 128 -1.33 -4.94 14.20
N ALA A 129 -2.04 -4.37 15.17
CA ALA A 129 -3.50 -4.38 15.18
C ALA A 129 -4.07 -3.65 13.95
N PHE A 130 -3.59 -2.44 13.64
CA PHE A 130 -4.10 -1.65 12.52
C PHE A 130 -3.85 -2.35 11.18
N ALA A 131 -2.65 -2.89 10.97
CA ALA A 131 -2.38 -3.67 9.76
C ALA A 131 -3.29 -4.91 9.66
N LYS A 132 -3.56 -5.59 10.78
CA LYS A 132 -4.36 -6.81 10.80
C LYS A 132 -5.85 -6.52 10.61
N GLU A 133 -6.36 -5.44 11.18
CA GLU A 133 -7.73 -4.98 10.97
C GLU A 133 -7.98 -4.60 9.51
N VAL A 134 -7.13 -3.75 8.93
CA VAL A 134 -7.20 -3.37 7.52
C VAL A 134 -7.12 -4.60 6.61
N ASN A 135 -6.30 -5.59 6.99
CA ASN A 135 -6.22 -6.87 6.28
C ASN A 135 -7.53 -7.66 6.33
N ASN A 136 -8.13 -7.77 7.51
CA ASN A 136 -9.40 -8.46 7.72
C ASN A 136 -10.53 -7.76 6.94
N ALA A 137 -10.62 -6.44 7.03
CA ALA A 137 -11.63 -5.63 6.34
C ALA A 137 -11.51 -5.74 4.81
N ALA A 138 -10.27 -5.74 4.29
CA ALA A 138 -10.04 -5.84 2.84
C ALA A 138 -10.41 -7.23 2.30
N ASN A 139 -10.03 -8.29 3.00
CA ASN A 139 -10.44 -9.66 2.65
C ASN A 139 -11.96 -9.81 2.72
N TYR A 140 -12.58 -9.35 3.81
CA TYR A 140 -14.03 -9.43 3.96
C TYR A 140 -14.79 -8.65 2.88
N THR A 141 -14.27 -7.50 2.46
CA THR A 141 -14.86 -6.75 1.34
C THR A 141 -14.80 -7.57 0.06
N ALA A 142 -13.68 -8.26 -0.22
CA ALA A 142 -13.57 -9.15 -1.38
C ALA A 142 -14.57 -10.32 -1.31
N GLU A 143 -14.71 -10.96 -0.15
CA GLU A 143 -15.69 -12.04 0.08
C GLU A 143 -17.13 -11.57 -0.18
N LEU A 144 -17.51 -10.39 0.31
CA LEU A 144 -18.84 -9.81 0.07
C LEU A 144 -19.07 -9.52 -1.42
N LEU A 145 -18.07 -8.98 -2.13
CA LEU A 145 -18.19 -8.74 -3.56
C LEU A 145 -18.39 -10.05 -4.33
N HIS A 146 -17.67 -11.12 -3.97
CA HIS A 146 -17.86 -12.44 -4.56
C HIS A 146 -19.22 -13.03 -4.23
N GLN A 147 -19.65 -12.97 -2.97
CA GLN A 147 -20.93 -13.49 -2.49
C GLN A 147 -22.12 -12.91 -3.28
N TYR A 148 -22.06 -11.63 -3.64
CA TYR A 148 -23.13 -10.94 -4.36
C TYR A 148 -22.84 -10.72 -5.86
N ASN A 149 -21.79 -11.36 -6.38
CA ASN A 149 -21.36 -11.26 -7.78
C ASN A 149 -21.21 -9.79 -8.26
N LEU A 150 -20.59 -8.96 -7.41
CA LEU A 150 -20.37 -7.54 -7.64
C LEU A 150 -18.99 -7.30 -8.26
N PRO A 151 -18.89 -6.51 -9.35
CA PRO A 151 -17.59 -6.23 -9.96
C PRO A 151 -16.72 -5.41 -9.01
N LEU A 152 -15.42 -5.71 -8.94
CA LEU A 152 -14.48 -4.87 -8.19
C LEU A 152 -14.32 -3.50 -8.85
N ASN A 153 -14.87 -2.45 -8.23
CA ASN A 153 -14.77 -1.07 -8.72
C ASN A 153 -14.70 -0.05 -7.57
N ASN A 154 -13.75 0.89 -7.66
CA ASN A 154 -13.49 1.89 -6.62
C ASN A 154 -14.32 3.15 -6.85
N ALA A 155 -15.30 3.41 -5.98
CA ALA A 155 -16.18 4.57 -6.11
C ALA A 155 -15.63 5.85 -5.45
N VAL A 156 -14.51 5.77 -4.72
CA VAL A 156 -14.04 6.86 -3.83
C VAL A 156 -13.66 8.12 -4.60
N ASN A 157 -13.30 8.00 -5.88
CA ASN A 157 -12.80 9.13 -6.67
C ASN A 157 -13.81 9.69 -7.69
N ASP A 158 -14.87 8.96 -8.01
CA ASP A 158 -15.81 9.32 -9.09
C ASP A 158 -17.28 9.03 -8.77
N GLY A 159 -17.59 8.50 -7.58
CA GLY A 159 -18.95 8.15 -7.17
C GLY A 159 -19.55 6.98 -7.94
N LYS A 160 -18.73 6.14 -8.58
CA LYS A 160 -19.20 5.01 -9.40
C LYS A 160 -18.43 3.74 -9.09
N GLY A 161 -19.07 2.81 -8.39
CA GLY A 161 -18.46 1.51 -8.13
C GLY A 161 -19.15 0.73 -7.04
N THR A 162 -18.39 -0.20 -6.46
CA THR A 162 -18.87 -1.21 -5.52
C THR A 162 -18.11 -1.17 -4.20
N VAL A 163 -17.00 -0.44 -4.11
CA VAL A 163 -16.26 -0.21 -2.85
C VAL A 163 -16.30 1.28 -2.55
N TRP A 164 -16.90 1.62 -1.41
CA TRP A 164 -17.21 2.99 -1.00
C TRP A 164 -16.64 3.25 0.40
N SER A 165 -16.23 4.49 0.67
CA SER A 165 -16.20 5.01 2.04
C SER A 165 -17.50 5.72 2.36
N HIS A 166 -17.81 5.88 3.65
CA HIS A 166 -18.95 6.69 4.07
C HIS A 166 -18.83 8.12 3.54
N LYS A 167 -17.63 8.69 3.55
CA LYS A 167 -17.34 9.99 2.91
C LYS A 167 -17.74 10.05 1.44
N ALA A 168 -17.44 8.99 0.67
CA ALA A 168 -17.81 8.95 -0.75
C ALA A 168 -19.33 8.86 -0.92
N VAL A 169 -20.03 8.13 -0.05
CA VAL A 169 -21.51 8.12 -0.03
C VAL A 169 -22.04 9.53 0.27
N ALA A 170 -21.61 10.15 1.36
CA ALA A 170 -21.99 11.50 1.74
C ALA A 170 -21.75 12.52 0.61
N HIS A 171 -20.58 12.47 -0.02
CA HIS A 171 -20.19 13.41 -1.05
C HIS A 171 -20.94 13.23 -2.37
N TYR A 172 -21.09 11.99 -2.86
CA TYR A 172 -21.65 11.73 -4.20
C TYR A 172 -23.15 11.45 -4.19
N LEU A 173 -23.68 10.94 -3.08
CA LEU A 173 -25.08 10.49 -2.97
C LEU A 173 -25.90 11.28 -1.95
N GLY A 174 -25.25 11.95 -1.00
CA GLY A 174 -25.93 12.68 0.09
C GLY A 174 -26.52 11.75 1.15
N GLY A 175 -27.35 12.30 2.03
CA GLY A 175 -28.04 11.55 3.10
C GLY A 175 -27.26 11.38 4.40
N SER A 176 -25.99 11.77 4.40
CA SER A 176 -25.09 11.78 5.55
C SER A 176 -24.02 12.86 5.33
N ASP A 177 -23.41 13.36 6.40
CA ASP A 177 -22.28 14.30 6.38
C ASP A 177 -20.98 13.67 6.95
N HIS A 178 -21.04 12.38 7.28
CA HIS A 178 -19.93 11.63 7.84
C HIS A 178 -18.79 11.45 6.83
N VAL A 179 -17.56 11.38 7.35
CA VAL A 179 -16.33 11.38 6.56
C VAL A 179 -15.43 10.17 6.79
N ASP A 180 -15.90 9.16 7.51
CA ASP A 180 -15.19 7.91 7.75
C ASP A 180 -14.95 7.09 6.48
N PRO A 181 -13.89 6.25 6.44
CA PRO A 181 -12.85 6.06 7.46
C PRO A 181 -11.61 6.93 7.19
N ASP A 182 -11.70 7.94 6.32
CA ASP A 182 -10.55 8.70 5.79
C ASP A 182 -9.64 9.25 6.91
N GLY A 183 -10.24 9.85 7.94
CA GLY A 183 -9.51 10.42 9.07
C GLY A 183 -8.77 9.36 9.90
N TYR A 184 -9.47 8.28 10.26
CA TYR A 184 -8.91 7.15 11.00
C TYR A 184 -7.75 6.51 10.25
N TYR A 185 -7.94 6.19 8.96
CA TYR A 185 -6.90 5.61 8.12
C TYR A 185 -5.68 6.52 7.98
N ALA A 186 -5.89 7.81 7.72
CA ALA A 186 -4.81 8.76 7.58
C ALA A 186 -4.00 8.87 8.88
N LYS A 187 -4.68 9.02 10.02
CA LYS A 187 -4.07 9.11 11.35
C LYS A 187 -3.32 7.83 11.72
N SER A 188 -3.97 6.66 11.64
CA SER A 188 -3.38 5.39 12.03
C SER A 188 -2.21 4.98 11.12
N GLY A 189 -2.34 5.19 9.80
CA GLY A 189 -1.23 4.99 8.87
C GLY A 189 -0.04 5.89 9.18
N GLN A 190 -0.28 7.18 9.43
CA GLN A 190 0.78 8.12 9.76
C GLN A 190 1.47 7.75 11.09
N THR A 191 0.68 7.45 12.14
CA THR A 191 1.19 7.11 13.47
C THR A 191 2.01 5.81 13.47
N TYR A 192 1.51 4.74 12.86
CA TYR A 192 2.13 3.41 12.98
C TYR A 192 3.11 3.06 11.86
N PHE A 193 2.97 3.71 10.69
CA PHE A 193 3.71 3.38 9.48
C PHE A 193 4.46 4.57 8.88
N GLY A 194 4.34 5.77 9.45
CA GLY A 194 5.00 6.99 8.95
C GLY A 194 4.48 7.45 7.59
N GLN A 195 3.35 6.90 7.13
CA GLN A 195 2.70 7.22 5.87
C GLN A 195 1.19 7.08 6.07
N ALA A 196 0.44 8.16 5.84
CA ALA A 196 -1.02 8.13 5.83
C ALA A 196 -1.55 6.98 4.95
N TYR A 197 -2.50 6.22 5.49
CA TYR A 197 -3.25 5.20 4.76
C TYR A 197 -4.52 5.83 4.19
N THR A 198 -4.98 5.40 3.02
CA THR A 198 -6.23 5.92 2.44
C THR A 198 -7.11 4.81 1.89
N MET A 199 -8.34 5.16 1.54
CA MET A 199 -9.25 4.26 0.85
C MET A 199 -8.72 3.74 -0.50
N ASN A 200 -7.86 4.51 -1.19
CA ASN A 200 -7.20 4.01 -2.41
C ASN A 200 -6.17 2.92 -2.09
N ASP A 201 -5.47 3.03 -0.96
CA ASP A 201 -4.60 1.96 -0.47
C ASP A 201 -5.41 0.74 0.00
N PHE A 202 -6.53 0.96 0.69
CA PHE A 202 -7.46 -0.09 1.09
C PHE A 202 -8.01 -0.86 -0.12
N TYR A 203 -8.54 -0.15 -1.12
CA TYR A 203 -9.04 -0.76 -2.35
C TYR A 203 -7.96 -1.58 -3.07
N ALA A 204 -6.71 -1.13 -3.03
CA ALA A 204 -5.57 -1.88 -3.55
C ALA A 204 -5.38 -3.23 -2.83
N LEU A 205 -5.68 -3.32 -1.53
CA LEU A 205 -5.65 -4.56 -0.77
C LEU A 205 -6.90 -5.42 -1.02
N VAL A 206 -8.09 -4.82 -1.14
CA VAL A 206 -9.32 -5.54 -1.57
C VAL A 206 -9.08 -6.22 -2.91
N LYS A 207 -8.45 -5.50 -3.85
CA LYS A 207 -8.09 -6.03 -5.18
C LYS A 207 -7.17 -7.24 -5.10
N HIS A 208 -6.26 -7.27 -4.13
CA HIS A 208 -5.36 -8.40 -3.93
C HIS A 208 -6.16 -9.66 -3.54
N TYR A 209 -7.07 -9.55 -2.58
CA TYR A 209 -7.93 -10.65 -2.14
C TYR A 209 -8.94 -11.07 -3.21
N TYR A 210 -9.63 -10.10 -3.83
CA TYR A 210 -10.63 -10.37 -4.87
C TYR A 210 -10.07 -11.15 -6.06
N GLY A 211 -8.80 -10.92 -6.44
CA GLY A 211 -8.12 -11.68 -7.48
C GLY A 211 -7.42 -12.97 -7.03
N GLY A 212 -7.27 -13.19 -5.71
CA GLY A 212 -6.56 -14.32 -5.11
C GLY A 212 -7.42 -15.54 -4.80
N ASP A 213 -8.74 -15.36 -4.66
CA ASP A 213 -9.67 -16.39 -4.17
C ASP A 213 -10.04 -17.51 -5.17
N ASN A 214 -9.31 -17.66 -6.27
CA ASN A 214 -9.43 -18.85 -7.13
C ASN A 214 -8.63 -20.06 -6.63
N ASN A 215 -7.99 -20.00 -5.46
CA ASN A 215 -7.24 -21.15 -4.95
C ASN A 215 -7.00 -21.11 -3.43
N THR A 216 -7.99 -21.53 -2.63
CA THR A 216 -7.81 -22.55 -1.58
C THR A 216 -9.13 -23.05 -0.96
N THR A 217 -9.42 -24.34 -1.23
CA THR A 217 -9.96 -25.42 -0.36
C THR A 217 -11.26 -25.17 0.42
N SER A 218 -12.40 -25.69 -0.04
CA SER A 218 -12.87 -27.11 0.00
C SER A 218 -13.63 -27.47 1.27
N GLY A 219 -14.93 -27.74 1.07
CA GLY A 219 -15.78 -28.47 1.99
C GLY A 219 -17.02 -28.99 1.28
N SER A 220 -16.86 -30.09 0.53
CA SER A 220 -17.80 -31.25 0.48
C SER A 220 -17.67 -32.00 -0.85
N SER A 221 -17.57 -33.32 -0.71
CA SER A 221 -17.63 -34.37 -1.72
C SER A 221 -18.81 -34.19 -2.68
N ASP A 222 -18.60 -34.40 -3.98
CA ASP A 222 -19.11 -35.60 -4.65
C ASP A 222 -18.46 -35.84 -6.02
N SER A 223 -18.42 -37.10 -6.42
CA SER A 223 -17.84 -37.57 -7.68
C SER A 223 -18.86 -37.52 -8.80
N GLN A 224 -18.52 -36.94 -9.97
CA GLN A 224 -18.76 -37.59 -11.27
C GLN A 224 -18.14 -36.86 -12.47
N SER A 225 -17.67 -37.70 -13.38
CA SER A 225 -17.04 -37.44 -14.69
C SER A 225 -17.92 -36.67 -15.68
N SER A 226 -17.32 -35.73 -16.43
CA SER A 226 -17.42 -35.70 -17.90
C SER A 226 -16.44 -34.70 -18.55
N SER A 227 -15.51 -35.23 -19.34
CA SER A 227 -15.04 -34.76 -20.66
C SER A 227 -14.82 -33.24 -20.90
N GLY A 228 -13.53 -32.89 -21.00
CA GLY A 228 -12.93 -32.15 -22.12
C GLY A 228 -13.34 -30.70 -22.35
N LEU A 229 -12.37 -29.77 -22.23
CA LEU A 229 -12.07 -28.76 -23.25
C LEU A 229 -10.73 -28.05 -22.93
N ASN A 230 -9.94 -27.87 -23.99
CA ASN A 230 -8.57 -27.37 -24.12
C ASN A 230 -8.01 -26.41 -23.06
N ALA A 231 -6.85 -26.80 -22.53
CA ALA A 231 -5.95 -25.99 -21.73
C ALA A 231 -5.43 -24.78 -22.51
N ASN A 232 -6.04 -23.61 -22.27
CA ASN A 232 -5.38 -22.33 -22.52
C ASN A 232 -4.28 -22.18 -21.46
N SER A 233 -3.02 -22.11 -21.90
CA SER A 233 -1.85 -21.94 -21.04
C SER A 233 -1.97 -20.73 -20.12
N ILE A 234 -2.39 -20.98 -18.87
CA ILE A 234 -2.51 -19.99 -17.80
C ILE A 234 -1.11 -19.48 -17.49
N THR A 235 -0.85 -18.22 -17.84
CA THR A 235 0.41 -17.56 -17.50
C THR A 235 0.37 -17.26 -16.01
N GLN A 236 1.33 -17.79 -15.24
CA GLN A 236 1.46 -17.58 -13.79
C GLN A 236 1.17 -16.12 -13.39
N PRO A 237 0.35 -15.86 -12.35
CA PRO A 237 0.02 -14.51 -11.91
C PRO A 237 1.30 -13.76 -11.53
N ALA A 238 1.43 -12.54 -12.04
CA ALA A 238 2.66 -11.80 -11.88
C ALA A 238 2.82 -11.25 -10.47
N THR A 239 3.68 -11.84 -9.66
CA THR A 239 4.02 -11.33 -8.32
C THR A 239 5.07 -10.23 -8.42
N VAL A 240 4.90 -9.14 -7.66
CA VAL A 240 5.84 -8.01 -7.64
C VAL A 240 6.43 -7.84 -6.25
N LYS A 241 7.75 -8.00 -6.13
CA LYS A 241 8.49 -7.75 -4.88
C LYS A 241 9.01 -6.32 -4.85
N TYR A 242 8.53 -5.52 -3.91
CA TYR A 242 8.96 -4.15 -3.68
C TYR A 242 10.10 -4.08 -2.64
N ASN A 243 11.07 -3.22 -2.90
CA ASN A 243 12.22 -2.95 -2.02
C ASN A 243 12.39 -1.43 -1.96
N ARG A 244 12.34 -0.85 -0.75
CA ARG A 244 12.45 0.60 -0.58
C ARG A 244 13.92 1.01 -0.50
N GLY A 245 14.22 2.17 -1.07
CA GLY A 245 15.45 2.90 -0.77
C GLY A 245 15.23 3.89 0.38
N GLN A 246 16.28 4.63 0.73
CA GLN A 246 16.21 5.71 1.73
C GLN A 246 15.29 6.86 1.27
N GLY A 247 15.01 6.94 -0.02
CA GLY A 247 14.00 7.85 -0.56
C GLY A 247 14.52 8.96 -1.46
N ASN A 248 15.84 9.19 -1.49
CA ASN A 248 16.49 10.23 -2.30
C ASN A 248 17.76 9.73 -3.00
N GLU A 249 17.84 8.43 -3.26
CA GLU A 249 18.83 7.90 -4.20
C GLU A 249 18.52 8.46 -5.60
N THR A 250 19.45 8.33 -6.53
CA THR A 250 19.38 9.01 -7.82
C THR A 250 19.81 8.08 -8.94
N ALA A 251 19.16 8.23 -10.08
CA ALA A 251 19.58 7.69 -11.36
C ALA A 251 19.52 8.79 -12.42
N VAL A 252 20.03 8.51 -13.62
CA VAL A 252 19.84 9.38 -14.78
C VAL A 252 19.01 8.68 -15.84
N LEU A 253 18.14 9.43 -16.53
CA LEU A 253 17.46 8.93 -17.72
C LEU A 253 18.50 8.65 -18.82
N ASN A 254 18.52 7.45 -19.37
CA ASN A 254 19.44 7.08 -20.46
C ASN A 254 18.81 7.31 -21.83
N GLN A 255 19.58 7.21 -22.91
CA GLN A 255 19.15 7.46 -24.30
C GLN A 255 17.91 6.65 -24.73
N SER A 256 17.62 5.54 -24.05
CA SER A 256 16.46 4.69 -24.37
C SER A 256 15.21 5.00 -23.54
N PHE A 257 15.25 5.98 -22.63
CA PHE A 257 14.14 6.26 -21.69
C PHE A 257 12.81 6.48 -22.42
N ALA A 258 12.84 7.17 -23.55
CA ALA A 258 11.67 7.50 -24.38
C ALA A 258 11.01 6.25 -25.02
N LYS A 259 11.73 5.13 -25.12
CA LYS A 259 11.16 3.83 -25.58
C LYS A 259 10.23 3.20 -24.55
N TYR A 260 10.30 3.65 -23.30
CA TYR A 260 9.47 3.17 -22.20
C TYR A 260 8.43 4.22 -21.83
N ARG A 261 7.49 3.86 -20.96
CA ARG A 261 6.48 4.79 -20.44
C ARG A 261 6.62 4.92 -18.93
N LEU A 262 6.11 6.04 -18.43
CA LEU A 262 5.87 6.26 -17.01
C LEU A 262 4.50 5.68 -16.64
N TYR A 263 4.37 5.15 -15.43
CA TYR A 263 3.13 4.58 -14.93
C TYR A 263 2.85 5.01 -13.49
N ASN A 264 1.60 4.97 -13.07
CA ASN A 264 1.21 5.18 -11.66
C ASN A 264 1.57 3.96 -10.78
N HIS A 265 1.60 2.76 -11.35
CA HIS A 265 2.07 1.52 -10.72
C HIS A 265 2.96 0.71 -11.69
N VAL A 266 3.69 -0.28 -11.17
CA VAL A 266 4.42 -1.24 -11.99
C VAL A 266 3.46 -1.90 -13.00
N LYS A 267 3.78 -1.87 -14.30
CA LYS A 267 2.87 -2.39 -15.33
C LYS A 267 2.57 -3.89 -15.14
N GLY A 268 1.28 -4.22 -15.05
CA GLY A 268 0.81 -5.59 -14.86
C GLY A 268 1.22 -6.17 -13.50
N SER A 269 1.17 -5.33 -12.45
CA SER A 269 1.36 -5.71 -11.04
C SER A 269 0.06 -6.11 -10.34
N GLY A 270 -1.06 -6.13 -11.06
CA GLY A 270 -2.39 -6.29 -10.48
C GLY A 270 -3.08 -4.97 -10.15
N TYR A 271 -2.38 -3.84 -9.97
CA TYR A 271 -3.01 -2.53 -9.78
C TYR A 271 -3.62 -1.94 -11.07
N SER A 272 -4.60 -1.04 -10.94
CA SER A 272 -5.10 -0.27 -12.10
C SER A 272 -3.97 0.63 -12.61
N THR A 273 -3.45 0.33 -13.79
CA THR A 273 -2.28 1.01 -14.34
C THR A 273 -2.69 1.91 -15.49
N PHE A 274 -2.46 3.20 -15.36
CA PHE A 274 -2.44 4.13 -16.49
C PHE A 274 -1.03 4.65 -16.69
N SER A 275 -0.80 5.24 -17.86
CA SER A 275 0.53 5.67 -18.28
C SER A 275 0.57 7.16 -18.54
N TYR A 276 1.70 7.78 -18.23
CA TYR A 276 1.96 9.20 -18.47
C TYR A 276 2.85 9.36 -19.70
N SER A 277 2.65 10.46 -20.43
CA SER A 277 3.55 10.87 -21.50
C SER A 277 4.75 11.60 -20.92
N TRP A 278 5.95 11.31 -21.45
CA TRP A 278 7.17 12.06 -21.12
C TRP A 278 7.08 13.53 -21.50
N ALA A 279 6.24 13.89 -22.48
CA ALA A 279 6.07 15.26 -22.96
C ALA A 279 5.59 16.24 -21.87
N TYR A 280 4.89 15.74 -20.85
CA TYR A 280 4.40 16.54 -19.72
C TYR A 280 5.32 16.45 -18.49
N THR A 281 6.58 16.07 -18.71
CA THR A 281 7.59 15.95 -17.65
C THR A 281 8.85 16.69 -18.05
N PRO A 282 9.69 17.13 -17.10
CA PRO A 282 10.95 17.80 -17.41
C PRO A 282 12.05 16.78 -17.81
N ALA A 283 11.68 15.76 -18.58
CA ALA A 283 12.54 14.64 -18.97
C ALA A 283 13.38 14.99 -20.19
N TYR A 284 14.67 14.70 -20.07
CA TYR A 284 15.63 14.70 -21.17
C TYR A 284 16.72 13.68 -20.87
N THR A 285 17.47 13.28 -21.87
CA THR A 285 18.59 12.34 -21.72
C THR A 285 19.65 12.90 -20.77
N GLY A 286 20.05 12.14 -19.75
CA GLY A 286 20.94 12.59 -18.69
C GLY A 286 20.23 13.30 -17.53
N LYS A 287 18.91 13.51 -17.60
CA LYS A 287 18.14 14.10 -16.49
C LYS A 287 18.30 13.25 -15.24
N LYS A 288 18.76 13.88 -14.16
CA LYS A 288 18.75 13.30 -12.81
C LYS A 288 17.32 13.14 -12.32
N VAL A 289 17.01 11.93 -11.84
CA VAL A 289 15.76 11.59 -11.16
C VAL A 289 16.05 11.05 -9.77
N TYR A 290 15.10 11.22 -8.86
CA TYR A 290 15.18 10.71 -7.49
C TYR A 290 14.42 9.38 -7.41
N VAL A 291 15.00 8.38 -6.78
CA VAL A 291 14.50 7.01 -6.69
C VAL A 291 14.27 6.65 -5.23
N ASP A 292 13.07 6.16 -4.93
CA ASP A 292 12.67 5.77 -3.58
C ASP A 292 12.21 4.30 -3.45
N SER A 293 11.93 3.64 -4.57
CA SER A 293 11.47 2.24 -4.57
C SER A 293 11.95 1.48 -5.80
N ARG A 294 12.17 0.18 -5.62
CA ARG A 294 12.55 -0.79 -6.64
C ARG A 294 11.59 -1.97 -6.57
N ALA A 295 11.01 -2.35 -7.69
CA ALA A 295 10.14 -3.50 -7.80
C ALA A 295 10.72 -4.56 -8.75
N VAL A 296 10.57 -5.83 -8.40
CA VAL A 296 10.94 -6.97 -9.27
C VAL A 296 9.71 -7.80 -9.52
N LYS A 297 9.30 -7.87 -10.79
CA LYS A 297 8.17 -8.68 -11.25
C LYS A 297 8.65 -10.10 -11.55
N LYS A 298 7.96 -11.10 -11.04
CA LYS A 298 8.06 -12.51 -11.45
C LYS A 298 6.79 -12.90 -12.24
N PRO A 299 6.85 -13.82 -13.21
CA PRO A 299 8.02 -14.56 -13.66
C PRO A 299 8.92 -13.79 -14.65
N SER A 300 8.48 -12.65 -15.19
CA SER A 300 9.22 -11.91 -16.24
C SER A 300 10.59 -11.37 -15.82
N LYS A 301 10.93 -11.45 -14.52
CA LYS A 301 12.14 -10.90 -13.89
C LYS A 301 12.41 -9.43 -14.23
N SER A 302 11.37 -8.67 -14.56
CA SER A 302 11.51 -7.26 -14.94
C SER A 302 11.71 -6.40 -13.69
N THR A 303 12.70 -5.51 -13.73
CA THR A 303 12.96 -4.58 -12.64
C THR A 303 12.38 -3.22 -12.99
N TRP A 304 11.74 -2.58 -12.01
CA TRP A 304 11.12 -1.28 -12.14
C TRP A 304 11.60 -0.38 -11.00
N TYR A 305 11.60 0.92 -11.22
CA TYR A 305 11.93 1.91 -10.21
C TYR A 305 10.86 2.97 -10.15
N ARG A 306 10.58 3.43 -8.93
CA ARG A 306 9.74 4.59 -8.71
C ARG A 306 10.61 5.84 -8.65
N ILE A 307 10.34 6.75 -9.56
CA ILE A 307 11.11 7.98 -9.78
C ILE A 307 10.29 9.23 -9.48
N ARG A 308 10.99 10.31 -9.15
CA ARG A 308 10.49 11.68 -9.10
C ARG A 308 11.46 12.61 -9.82
N PHE A 309 10.95 13.69 -10.41
CA PHE A 309 11.79 14.73 -11.03
C PHE A 309 12.26 15.82 -10.06
N SER A 310 11.74 15.79 -8.83
CA SER A 310 12.14 16.66 -7.71
C SER A 310 12.54 15.82 -6.49
N LYS A 311 13.40 16.39 -5.65
CA LYS A 311 13.85 15.78 -4.39
C LYS A 311 12.72 15.70 -3.36
N ALA A 312 11.69 16.54 -3.48
CA ALA A 312 10.61 16.61 -2.51
C ALA A 312 9.90 15.25 -2.36
N SER A 313 9.66 14.83 -1.12
CA SER A 313 9.11 13.51 -0.80
C SER A 313 7.70 13.29 -1.37
N ASN A 314 6.94 14.38 -1.45
CA ASN A 314 5.59 14.50 -1.98
C ASN A 314 5.52 14.78 -3.49
N ALA A 315 6.65 14.98 -4.19
CA ALA A 315 6.61 15.19 -5.63
C ALA A 315 5.99 13.98 -6.36
N GLN A 316 5.35 14.25 -7.50
CA GLN A 316 4.70 13.23 -8.32
C GLN A 316 5.64 12.04 -8.58
N LYS A 317 5.14 10.84 -8.29
CA LYS A 317 5.87 9.58 -8.41
C LYS A 317 5.45 8.86 -9.67
N TYR A 318 6.43 8.25 -10.33
CA TYR A 318 6.21 7.46 -11.52
C TYR A 318 6.99 6.16 -11.46
N TRP A 319 6.36 5.05 -11.84
CA TRP A 319 7.04 3.79 -12.10
C TRP A 319 7.57 3.77 -13.53
N VAL A 320 8.85 3.44 -13.67
CA VAL A 320 9.52 3.28 -14.96
C VAL A 320 10.32 1.98 -14.99
N TYR A 321 10.40 1.37 -16.17
CA TYR A 321 11.19 0.15 -16.35
C TYR A 321 12.69 0.43 -16.19
N SER A 322 13.43 -0.52 -15.60
CA SER A 322 14.84 -0.35 -15.26
C SER A 322 15.72 0.05 -16.44
N LYS A 323 15.38 -0.40 -17.66
CA LYS A 323 16.15 -0.07 -18.86
C LYS A 323 16.06 1.41 -19.26
N ALA A 324 15.19 2.21 -18.66
CA ALA A 324 15.16 3.66 -18.87
C ALA A 324 16.21 4.43 -18.04
N LEU A 325 16.86 3.77 -17.08
CA LEU A 325 17.69 4.40 -16.06
C LEU A 325 19.12 3.86 -16.09
N ASN A 326 20.09 4.76 -15.87
CA ASN A 326 21.44 4.39 -15.50
C ASN A 326 21.68 4.79 -14.04
N PHE A 327 22.07 3.82 -13.21
CA PHE A 327 22.58 4.06 -11.86
C PHE A 327 24.10 4.19 -11.92
N ASN A 328 24.67 4.74 -10.85
CA ASN A 328 26.12 4.74 -10.66
C ASN A 328 26.66 3.29 -10.68
N PRO A 329 27.67 2.98 -11.50
CA PRO A 329 28.28 1.67 -11.52
C PRO A 329 28.87 1.31 -10.16
N VAL A 330 28.77 0.02 -9.79
CA VAL A 330 29.37 -0.52 -8.58
C VAL A 330 30.01 -1.86 -8.89
N THR A 331 31.27 -2.03 -8.48
CA THR A 331 31.97 -3.31 -8.53
C THR A 331 32.06 -3.90 -7.13
N PHE A 332 32.08 -5.23 -7.02
CA PHE A 332 32.17 -5.95 -5.76
C PHE A 332 33.34 -6.94 -5.80
N ALA A 333 34.11 -7.01 -4.72
CA ALA A 333 35.19 -7.98 -4.54
C ALA A 333 35.12 -8.58 -3.13
N ASP A 334 35.56 -9.83 -3.00
CA ASP A 334 35.86 -10.41 -1.69
C ASP A 334 37.05 -9.71 -1.04
N THR A 335 37.02 -9.62 0.29
CA THR A 335 38.11 -9.07 1.08
C THR A 335 38.12 -9.73 2.46
N LYS A 336 39.26 -9.69 3.13
CA LYS A 336 39.42 -10.11 4.54
C LYS A 336 40.01 -9.00 5.39
N ASN A 337 39.99 -7.75 4.90
CA ASN A 337 40.59 -6.61 5.57
C ASN A 337 39.97 -6.38 6.95
N ALA A 338 40.80 -6.13 7.95
CA ALA A 338 40.35 -5.53 9.19
C ALA A 338 40.12 -4.03 8.94
N ILE A 339 38.96 -3.53 9.32
CA ILE A 339 38.63 -2.10 9.23
C ILE A 339 38.24 -1.59 10.62
N THR A 340 38.76 -0.43 11.00
CA THR A 340 38.43 0.22 12.27
C THR A 340 37.55 1.43 11.98
N ILE A 341 36.40 1.51 12.66
CA ILE A 341 35.45 2.62 12.50
C ILE A 341 35.92 3.78 13.39
N GLN A 342 36.35 4.89 12.81
CA GLN A 342 36.94 6.01 13.54
C GLN A 342 36.00 7.22 13.66
N LYS A 343 34.97 7.32 12.81
CA LYS A 343 34.02 8.44 12.82
C LYS A 343 32.58 7.98 13.03
N GLY A 344 31.83 8.64 13.92
CA GLY A 344 30.49 8.22 14.37
C GLY A 344 29.29 8.72 13.55
N GLN A 345 29.51 9.63 12.59
CA GLN A 345 28.45 10.33 11.86
C GLN A 345 27.93 9.62 10.60
N TYR A 346 28.47 8.46 10.25
CA TYR A 346 28.18 7.80 8.98
C TYR A 346 27.09 6.76 9.12
N ALA A 347 26.17 6.71 8.15
CA ALA A 347 25.12 5.70 8.13
C ALA A 347 25.69 4.30 7.82
N LEU A 348 25.26 3.32 8.62
CA LEU A 348 25.37 1.90 8.31
C LEU A 348 24.17 1.48 7.45
N ARG A 349 24.39 0.59 6.48
CA ARG A 349 23.42 0.35 5.40
C ARG A 349 23.26 -1.11 5.02
N ASN A 350 22.07 -1.50 4.54
CA ASN A 350 21.83 -2.85 4.02
C ASN A 350 22.44 -3.09 2.63
N HIS A 351 22.63 -2.04 1.84
CA HIS A 351 23.29 -2.05 0.52
C HIS A 351 24.16 -0.81 0.32
N VAL A 352 25.02 -0.83 -0.69
CA VAL A 352 25.79 0.35 -1.13
C VAL A 352 24.83 1.45 -1.59
N TYR A 353 24.93 2.62 -0.95
CA TYR A 353 24.03 3.75 -1.22
C TYR A 353 24.15 4.26 -2.66
N ASN A 354 23.02 4.64 -3.25
CA ASN A 354 22.91 5.24 -4.56
C ASN A 354 23.31 4.30 -5.70
N THR A 355 22.81 3.06 -5.64
CA THR A 355 23.03 1.98 -6.61
C THR A 355 21.71 1.32 -7.00
N ALA A 356 21.72 0.47 -8.03
CA ALA A 356 20.52 -0.20 -8.53
C ALA A 356 19.80 -1.09 -7.49
N THR A 357 20.44 -1.50 -6.40
CA THR A 357 19.77 -2.31 -5.35
C THR A 357 18.95 -1.47 -4.39
N LEU A 358 19.16 -0.14 -4.36
CA LEU A 358 18.68 0.78 -3.34
C LEU A 358 19.16 0.41 -1.92
N SER A 359 19.19 1.38 -1.02
CA SER A 359 19.81 1.24 0.29
C SER A 359 18.99 1.94 1.37
N GLN A 360 18.81 1.26 2.50
CA GLN A 360 18.24 1.82 3.72
C GLN A 360 19.32 1.96 4.79
N ILE A 361 19.09 2.92 5.70
CA ILE A 361 19.91 3.08 6.91
C ILE A 361 19.48 1.99 7.90
N THR A 362 20.44 1.23 8.41
CA THR A 362 20.25 0.16 9.40
C THR A 362 20.85 0.49 10.76
N GLY A 363 21.52 1.64 10.88
CA GLY A 363 22.18 2.11 12.09
C GLY A 363 23.19 3.21 11.75
N TYR A 364 24.00 3.60 12.73
CA TYR A 364 25.04 4.62 12.56
C TYR A 364 26.38 4.12 13.06
N SER A 365 27.46 4.65 12.49
CA SER A 365 28.82 4.24 12.81
C SER A 365 29.20 4.54 14.27
N LYS A 366 28.52 5.48 14.94
CA LYS A 366 28.65 5.72 16.39
C LYS A 366 28.36 4.47 17.23
N ASP A 367 27.48 3.59 16.76
CA ASP A 367 27.08 2.37 17.48
C ASP A 367 28.20 1.30 17.49
N VAL A 368 29.21 1.49 16.63
CA VAL A 368 30.39 0.64 16.47
C VAL A 368 31.68 1.46 16.44
N LEU A 369 31.69 2.65 17.05
CA LEU A 369 32.85 3.54 17.07
C LEU A 369 34.03 2.86 17.75
N ASN A 370 35.23 3.07 17.20
CA ASN A 370 36.50 2.47 17.61
C ASN A 370 36.54 0.93 17.58
N LYS A 371 35.50 0.28 17.03
CA LYS A 371 35.50 -1.18 16.84
C LYS A 371 36.23 -1.54 15.55
N THR A 372 37.08 -2.56 15.64
CA THR A 372 37.68 -3.21 14.49
C THR A 372 36.83 -4.41 14.08
N VAL A 373 36.37 -4.43 12.83
CA VAL A 373 35.57 -5.50 12.25
C VAL A 373 36.26 -6.08 11.03
N ARG A 374 36.07 -7.37 10.77
CA ARG A 374 36.58 -8.01 9.55
C ARG A 374 35.58 -7.82 8.42
N ALA A 375 35.97 -7.08 7.40
CA ALA A 375 35.18 -6.93 6.19
C ALA A 375 35.21 -8.24 5.39
N ASN A 376 34.07 -8.59 4.76
CA ASN A 376 33.93 -9.75 3.90
C ASN A 376 33.65 -9.38 2.43
N LYS A 377 33.26 -8.15 2.14
CA LYS A 377 33.20 -7.60 0.77
C LYS A 377 33.71 -6.17 0.74
N LYS A 378 34.31 -5.78 -0.38
CA LYS A 378 34.61 -4.40 -0.77
C LYS A 378 33.74 -4.05 -1.96
N ALA A 379 33.23 -2.82 -2.00
CA ALA A 379 32.56 -2.28 -3.17
C ALA A 379 33.18 -0.95 -3.56
N VAL A 380 33.30 -0.70 -4.86
CA VAL A 380 33.74 0.58 -5.41
C VAL A 380 32.62 1.12 -6.27
N LYS A 381 31.98 2.21 -5.82
CA LYS A 381 30.92 2.89 -6.56
C LYS A 381 31.49 4.11 -7.26
N SER A 382 31.45 4.12 -8.59
CA SER A 382 31.98 5.20 -9.42
C SER A 382 30.89 6.19 -9.83
N TYR A 383 31.27 7.45 -9.99
CA TYR A 383 30.46 8.54 -10.53
C TYR A 383 31.36 9.45 -11.37
N SER A 384 30.79 10.43 -12.08
CA SER A 384 31.50 11.19 -13.12
C SER A 384 32.86 11.77 -12.69
N ASN A 385 32.98 12.19 -11.42
CA ASN A 385 34.15 12.91 -10.91
C ASN A 385 34.83 12.18 -9.73
N GLY A 386 34.64 10.86 -9.60
CA GLY A 386 35.31 10.11 -8.54
C GLY A 386 34.67 8.78 -8.19
N SER A 387 35.07 8.23 -7.04
CA SER A 387 34.50 6.99 -6.52
C SER A 387 34.40 7.03 -5.00
N THR A 388 33.53 6.18 -4.47
CA THR A 388 33.46 5.88 -3.03
C THR A 388 33.71 4.40 -2.83
N VAL A 389 34.55 4.07 -1.85
CA VAL A 389 34.77 2.70 -1.42
C VAL A 389 33.86 2.39 -0.24
N TRP A 390 33.34 1.18 -0.23
CA TRP A 390 32.48 0.66 0.82
C TRP A 390 32.98 -0.69 1.27
N TYR A 391 32.81 -0.99 2.55
CA TYR A 391 33.14 -2.29 3.12
C TYR A 391 31.91 -2.91 3.75
N ARG A 392 31.74 -4.22 3.54
CA ARG A 392 30.68 -5.01 4.15
C ARG A 392 31.24 -5.84 5.27
N PHE A 393 30.55 -5.89 6.40
CA PHE A 393 30.87 -6.77 7.53
C PHE A 393 29.58 -7.33 8.14
N LYS A 394 29.71 -8.29 9.07
CA LYS A 394 28.59 -8.83 9.83
C LYS A 394 28.41 -8.06 11.14
N LEU A 395 27.19 -7.57 11.39
CA LEU A 395 26.79 -7.00 12.68
C LEU A 395 25.47 -7.66 13.06
N ASN A 396 25.41 -8.31 14.23
CA ASN A 396 24.22 -9.04 14.69
C ASN A 396 23.67 -10.01 13.61
N ASN A 397 24.56 -10.80 13.00
CA ASN A 397 24.29 -11.72 11.88
C ASN A 397 23.76 -11.08 10.58
N GLN A 398 23.58 -9.76 10.52
CA GLN A 398 23.16 -9.03 9.33
C GLN A 398 24.35 -8.53 8.52
N ASN A 399 24.18 -8.46 7.19
CA ASN A 399 25.17 -7.88 6.29
C ASN A 399 25.01 -6.35 6.30
N ILE A 400 26.05 -5.64 6.71
CA ILE A 400 26.05 -4.18 6.82
C ILE A 400 27.18 -3.60 5.99
N TRP A 401 26.87 -2.53 5.27
CA TRP A 401 27.80 -1.73 4.49
C TRP A 401 28.10 -0.41 5.20
N VAL A 402 29.37 -0.02 5.18
CA VAL A 402 29.86 1.28 5.65
C VAL A 402 30.75 1.93 4.59
N CYS A 403 30.66 3.25 4.44
CA CYS A 403 31.53 4.02 3.55
C CYS A 403 32.94 4.12 4.16
N GLU A 404 33.99 4.06 3.34
CA GLU A 404 35.38 4.19 3.80
C GLU A 404 35.66 5.49 4.56
N GLN A 405 34.85 6.53 4.34
CA GLN A 405 34.96 7.80 5.06
C GLN A 405 34.74 7.65 6.57
N ALA A 406 34.09 6.58 7.02
CA ALA A 406 33.95 6.27 8.43
C ALA A 406 35.23 5.68 9.06
N LEU A 407 36.20 5.27 8.24
CA LEU A 407 37.45 4.61 8.65
C LEU A 407 38.64 5.57 8.72
N LYS A 408 38.51 6.72 8.05
CA LYS A 408 39.51 7.77 7.96
C LYS A 408 39.26 8.85 9.02
#